data_AF-A0A535WR77-F1
#
_entry.id   AF-A0A535WR77-F1
#
_cell.length_a   1.000
_cell.length_b   1.000
_cell.length_c   1.000
_cell.angle_alpha   90.00
_cell.angle_beta   90.00
_cell.angle_gamma   90.00
#
_symmetry.space_group_name_H-M   'P 1'
#
loop_
_entity.id
_entity.type
_entity.pdbx_description
1 polymer ?
#
loop_
_entity_poly.entity_id
_entity_poly.type
_entity_poly.pdbx_seq_one_letter_code
_entity_poly.pdbx_strand_id
1 'polypeptide(L)'
;FDQIVSHVAKYRNRTGVSMPITIRVPFGGHIGAVEHHSESPEAYFAHTAGLKVVAPATPGDAYALLQSAIADPDPVIFFEPKARYYLKEEIDTAREVPIGRARVAREGSGVTVIAYGPTVSIALDAAKAAEKENISLEVIDLRTLSPLDMPTILESLRKTHRAIVVHEAPVFGGFGAEIVARIADDGFDLLEAPLERIGGMDAPYPPARYEKLYLPDVDRILEAADVALAYG
;
A
#
# COMPACT_ATOMS: atom_id res chain seq x y z
N PHE A 1 -18.84 -2.58 -10.11
CA PHE A 1 -17.76 -1.87 -10.82
C PHE A 1 -18.29 -0.68 -11.62
N ASP A 2 -19.18 -0.88 -12.59
CA ASP A 2 -19.69 0.17 -13.49
C ASP A 2 -20.20 1.44 -12.77
N GLN A 3 -21.08 1.30 -11.77
CA GLN A 3 -21.58 2.46 -11.02
C GLN A 3 -20.47 3.30 -10.37
N ILE A 4 -19.39 2.65 -9.92
CA ILE A 4 -18.28 3.34 -9.27
C ILE A 4 -17.43 4.07 -10.33
N VAL A 5 -17.02 3.36 -11.37
CA VAL A 5 -16.03 3.84 -12.35
C VAL A 5 -16.63 4.72 -13.44
N SER A 6 -17.81 4.35 -13.95
CA SER A 6 -18.47 5.06 -15.06
C SER A 6 -19.31 6.25 -14.58
N HIS A 7 -19.79 6.22 -13.32
CA HIS A 7 -20.70 7.23 -12.77
C HIS A 7 -20.08 8.00 -11.61
N VAL A 8 -19.93 7.38 -10.44
CA VAL A 8 -19.51 8.05 -9.19
C VAL A 8 -18.22 8.83 -9.39
N ALA A 9 -17.17 8.20 -9.92
CA ALA A 9 -15.86 8.82 -10.15
C ALA A 9 -15.90 10.06 -11.05
N LYS A 10 -16.85 10.09 -12.00
CA LYS A 10 -16.92 11.11 -13.06
C LYS A 10 -17.99 12.15 -12.78
N TYR A 11 -18.77 12.01 -11.72
CA TYR A 11 -20.01 12.77 -11.54
C TYR A 11 -19.76 14.26 -11.36
N ARG A 12 -18.80 14.63 -10.51
CA ARG A 12 -18.40 16.03 -10.33
C ARG A 12 -17.88 16.63 -11.63
N ASN A 13 -17.00 15.95 -12.34
CA ASN A 13 -16.50 16.42 -13.62
C ASN A 13 -17.62 16.57 -14.68
N ARG A 14 -18.62 15.70 -14.65
CA ARG A 14 -19.75 15.72 -15.59
C ARG A 14 -20.77 16.83 -15.31
N THR A 15 -20.98 17.17 -14.03
CA THR A 15 -22.15 17.96 -13.61
C THR A 15 -21.82 19.18 -12.75
N GLY A 16 -20.58 19.31 -12.26
CA GLY A 16 -20.18 20.28 -11.24
C GLY A 16 -20.63 19.95 -9.83
N VAL A 17 -21.41 18.89 -9.62
CA VAL A 17 -21.98 18.54 -8.31
C VAL A 17 -21.01 17.65 -7.52
N SER A 18 -20.77 17.98 -6.26
CA SER A 18 -19.98 17.16 -5.33
C SER A 18 -20.55 15.75 -5.16
N MET A 19 -19.67 14.78 -4.94
CA MET A 19 -20.04 13.37 -4.75
C MET A 19 -19.39 12.83 -3.46
N PRO A 20 -19.83 13.28 -2.28
CA PRO A 20 -19.27 12.89 -0.98
C PRO A 20 -19.73 11.48 -0.60
N ILE A 21 -19.13 10.46 -1.21
CA ILE A 21 -19.44 9.05 -0.95
C ILE A 21 -18.17 8.33 -0.50
N THR A 22 -18.24 7.69 0.66
CA THR A 22 -17.22 6.75 1.13
C THR A 22 -17.68 5.31 0.92
N ILE A 23 -16.97 4.56 0.08
CA ILE A 23 -17.25 3.16 -0.20
C ILE A 23 -16.23 2.30 0.57
N ARG A 24 -16.69 1.65 1.63
CA ARG A 24 -15.85 0.79 2.48
C ARG A 24 -15.82 -0.63 1.94
N VAL A 25 -14.63 -1.19 1.77
CA VAL A 25 -14.43 -2.52 1.17
C VAL A 25 -13.47 -3.34 2.04
N PRO A 26 -13.95 -4.39 2.72
CA PRO A 26 -13.09 -5.36 3.37
C PRO A 26 -12.23 -6.08 2.31
N PHE A 27 -10.92 -6.03 2.41
CA PHE A 27 -9.99 -6.59 1.39
C PHE A 27 -8.83 -7.35 2.02
N GLY A 28 -8.04 -8.00 1.16
CA GLY A 28 -6.81 -8.69 1.55
C GLY A 28 -7.02 -10.07 2.20
N GLY A 29 -5.90 -10.79 2.28
CA GLY A 29 -5.77 -12.19 2.69
C GLY A 29 -5.57 -12.42 4.18
N HIS A 30 -4.89 -13.53 4.50
CA HIS A 30 -4.44 -13.92 5.85
C HIS A 30 -5.55 -14.25 6.86
N ILE A 31 -6.76 -14.54 6.39
CA ILE A 31 -7.90 -14.92 7.23
C ILE A 31 -8.36 -16.36 7.01
N GLY A 32 -7.70 -17.11 6.13
CA GLY A 32 -8.06 -18.48 5.80
C GLY A 32 -9.48 -18.62 5.21
N ALA A 33 -9.90 -17.63 4.43
CA ALA A 33 -11.26 -17.57 3.92
C ALA A 33 -11.51 -18.49 2.71
N VAL A 34 -12.79 -18.65 2.39
CA VAL A 34 -13.25 -19.33 1.18
C VAL A 34 -13.05 -18.43 -0.05
N GLU A 35 -13.21 -18.99 -1.24
CA GLU A 35 -13.09 -18.29 -2.53
C GLU A 35 -13.85 -16.94 -2.53
N HIS A 36 -13.27 -15.90 -3.15
CA HIS A 36 -13.82 -14.55 -3.25
C HIS A 36 -13.82 -13.67 -1.99
N HIS A 37 -12.97 -13.98 -1.01
CA HIS A 37 -12.91 -13.24 0.25
C HIS A 37 -11.53 -12.67 0.56
N SER A 38 -10.58 -12.70 -0.37
CA SER A 38 -9.18 -12.36 -0.07
C SER A 38 -8.51 -11.48 -1.12
N GLU A 39 -9.25 -11.07 -2.14
CA GLU A 39 -8.76 -10.24 -3.22
C GLU A 39 -8.34 -8.85 -2.74
N SER A 40 -7.35 -8.32 -3.46
CA SER A 40 -6.82 -6.97 -3.32
C SER A 40 -7.05 -6.23 -4.64
N PRO A 41 -8.23 -5.60 -4.84
CA PRO A 41 -8.65 -5.04 -6.13
C PRO A 41 -8.26 -3.57 -6.30
N GLU A 42 -7.37 -3.03 -5.46
CA GLU A 42 -7.08 -1.60 -5.37
C GLU A 42 -6.58 -0.99 -6.67
N ALA A 43 -5.82 -1.75 -7.47
CA ALA A 43 -5.27 -1.26 -8.75
C ALA A 43 -6.37 -0.79 -9.71
N TYR A 44 -7.50 -1.50 -9.77
CA TYR A 44 -8.62 -1.12 -10.64
C TYR A 44 -9.23 0.24 -10.27
N PHE A 45 -9.31 0.52 -8.97
CA PHE A 45 -9.89 1.77 -8.48
C PHE A 45 -8.86 2.90 -8.47
N ALA A 46 -7.60 2.61 -8.17
CA ALA A 46 -6.51 3.59 -8.21
C ALA A 46 -6.28 4.12 -9.64
N HIS A 47 -6.44 3.26 -10.65
CA HIS A 47 -6.41 3.67 -12.06
C HIS A 47 -7.59 4.57 -12.49
N THR A 48 -8.68 4.58 -11.72
CA THR A 48 -9.89 5.33 -12.09
C THR A 48 -9.77 6.79 -11.62
N ALA A 49 -9.48 7.69 -12.56
CA ALA A 49 -9.45 9.13 -12.30
C ALA A 49 -10.77 9.65 -11.71
N GLY A 50 -10.67 10.48 -10.67
CA GLY A 50 -11.81 11.01 -9.91
C GLY A 50 -12.16 10.20 -8.66
N LEU A 51 -11.59 9.01 -8.48
CA LEU A 51 -11.60 8.32 -7.18
C LEU A 51 -10.37 8.67 -6.37
N LYS A 52 -10.56 8.83 -5.06
CA LYS A 52 -9.49 8.71 -4.07
C LYS A 52 -9.50 7.28 -3.52
N VAL A 53 -8.32 6.71 -3.26
CA VAL A 53 -8.19 5.32 -2.80
C VAL A 53 -7.25 5.25 -1.62
N VAL A 54 -7.74 4.73 -0.49
CA VAL A 54 -6.99 4.63 0.76
C VAL A 54 -7.03 3.21 1.32
N ALA A 55 -5.96 2.81 2.01
CA ALA A 55 -5.74 1.50 2.63
C ALA A 55 -4.94 1.66 3.94
N PRO A 56 -5.61 1.96 5.08
CA PRO A 56 -4.95 2.05 6.39
C PRO A 56 -4.31 0.73 6.83
N ALA A 57 -3.21 0.82 7.58
CA ALA A 57 -2.52 -0.34 8.15
C ALA A 57 -2.76 -0.57 9.65
N THR A 58 -3.15 0.48 10.40
CA THR A 58 -3.34 0.41 11.87
C THR A 58 -4.73 0.92 12.28
N PRO A 59 -5.24 0.55 13.47
CA PRO A 59 -6.50 1.09 13.99
C PRO A 59 -6.52 2.62 14.06
N GLY A 60 -5.41 3.25 14.51
CA GLY A 60 -5.31 4.71 14.57
C GLY A 60 -5.40 5.38 13.19
N ASP A 61 -4.70 4.82 12.18
CA ASP A 61 -4.80 5.32 10.81
C ASP A 61 -6.18 5.05 10.20
N ALA A 62 -6.77 3.89 10.48
CA ALA A 62 -8.12 3.55 10.01
C ALA A 62 -9.16 4.54 10.56
N TYR A 63 -9.09 4.88 11.86
CA TYR A 63 -9.99 5.85 12.46
C TYR A 63 -9.86 7.23 11.79
N ALA A 64 -8.65 7.80 11.78
CA ALA A 64 -8.42 9.16 11.29
C ALA A 64 -8.63 9.30 9.76
N LEU A 65 -8.21 8.32 8.97
CA LEU A 65 -8.43 8.33 7.52
C LEU A 65 -9.91 8.13 7.18
N LEU A 66 -10.66 7.35 7.96
CA LEU A 66 -12.09 7.17 7.70
C LEU A 66 -12.86 8.47 7.96
N GLN A 67 -12.51 9.23 9.02
CA GLN A 67 -13.05 10.57 9.23
C GLN A 67 -12.74 11.48 8.04
N SER A 68 -11.49 11.48 7.58
CA SER A 68 -11.07 12.28 6.41
C SER A 68 -11.81 11.87 5.13
N ALA A 69 -12.03 10.57 4.91
CA ALA A 69 -12.78 10.06 3.78
C ALA A 69 -14.25 10.47 3.81
N ILE A 70 -14.91 10.39 4.97
CA ILE A 70 -16.31 10.82 5.14
C ILE A 70 -16.47 12.33 4.93
N ALA A 71 -15.48 13.12 5.35
CA ALA A 71 -15.50 14.57 5.17
C ALA A 71 -15.15 15.02 3.73
N ASP A 72 -14.58 14.14 2.92
CA ASP A 72 -14.12 14.48 1.57
C ASP A 72 -15.31 14.74 0.62
N PRO A 73 -15.28 15.81 -0.18
CA PRO A 73 -16.40 16.12 -1.06
C PRO A 73 -16.36 15.34 -2.39
N ASP A 74 -15.29 14.57 -2.64
CA ASP A 74 -15.10 13.62 -3.75
C ASP A 74 -15.27 12.17 -3.27
N PRO A 75 -15.53 11.21 -4.18
CA PRO A 75 -15.73 9.82 -3.79
C PRO A 75 -14.43 9.14 -3.36
N VAL A 76 -14.49 8.43 -2.23
CA VAL A 76 -13.35 7.73 -1.63
C VAL A 76 -13.63 6.23 -1.53
N ILE A 77 -12.72 5.42 -2.07
CA ILE A 77 -12.66 3.97 -1.81
C ILE A 77 -11.79 3.74 -0.58
N PHE A 78 -12.38 3.13 0.44
CA PHE A 78 -11.73 2.86 1.72
C PHE A 78 -11.55 1.36 1.91
N PHE A 79 -10.32 0.88 1.70
CA PHE A 79 -9.99 -0.54 1.81
C PHE A 79 -9.61 -0.93 3.25
N GLU A 80 -10.31 -1.91 3.81
CA GLU A 80 -10.15 -2.35 5.19
C GLU A 80 -9.47 -3.71 5.28
N PRO A 81 -8.20 -3.80 5.72
CA PRO A 81 -7.51 -5.07 5.76
C PRO A 81 -8.16 -6.00 6.79
N LYS A 82 -8.87 -7.04 6.34
CA LYS A 82 -9.68 -7.90 7.22
C LYS A 82 -8.85 -8.59 8.30
N ALA A 83 -7.63 -8.98 7.96
CA ALA A 83 -6.68 -9.58 8.91
C ALA A 83 -6.34 -8.66 10.10
N ARG A 84 -6.66 -7.36 10.02
CA ARG A 84 -6.36 -6.35 11.05
C ARG A 84 -7.57 -5.95 11.90
N TYR A 85 -8.77 -6.45 11.62
CA TYR A 85 -9.98 -6.04 12.37
C TYR A 85 -9.92 -6.30 13.88
N TYR A 86 -9.13 -7.28 14.31
CA TYR A 86 -8.98 -7.61 15.73
C TYR A 86 -7.74 -6.98 16.39
N LEU A 87 -6.96 -6.20 15.64
CA LEU A 87 -5.82 -5.46 16.18
C LEU A 87 -6.33 -4.36 17.13
N LYS A 88 -5.70 -4.25 18.30
CA LYS A 88 -6.04 -3.25 19.31
C LYS A 88 -4.91 -2.24 19.44
N GLU A 89 -5.27 -0.97 19.46
CA GLU A 89 -4.38 0.17 19.64
C GLU A 89 -5.14 1.20 20.49
N GLU A 90 -4.44 1.89 21.40
CA GLU A 90 -4.99 3.09 22.03
C GLU A 90 -4.91 4.22 21.00
N ILE A 91 -6.07 4.77 20.62
CA ILE A 91 -6.14 5.77 19.55
C ILE A 91 -6.38 7.17 20.10
N ASP A 92 -5.69 8.15 19.53
CA ASP A 92 -6.00 9.57 19.70
C ASP A 92 -7.07 9.96 18.69
N THR A 93 -8.27 10.30 19.17
CA THR A 93 -9.40 10.69 18.33
C THR A 93 -9.28 12.12 17.78
N ALA A 94 -8.35 12.92 18.29
CA ALA A 94 -8.05 14.25 17.76
C ALA A 94 -7.03 14.21 16.61
N ARG A 95 -6.36 13.07 16.38
CA ARG A 95 -5.40 12.91 15.30
C ARG A 95 -6.08 12.96 13.95
N GLU A 96 -5.59 13.84 13.09
CA GLU A 96 -5.99 13.92 11.69
C GLU A 96 -4.96 13.25 10.78
N VAL A 97 -5.44 12.51 9.78
CA VAL A 97 -4.59 11.92 8.75
C VAL A 97 -5.17 12.30 7.39
N PRO A 98 -4.58 13.28 6.68
CA PRO A 98 -5.09 13.72 5.40
C PRO A 98 -4.90 12.65 4.31
N ILE A 99 -5.86 12.58 3.39
CA ILE A 99 -5.75 11.77 2.18
C ILE A 99 -4.59 12.30 1.33
N GLY A 100 -3.79 11.38 0.77
CA GLY A 100 -2.63 11.69 -0.05
C GLY A 100 -1.34 11.90 0.74
N ARG A 101 -1.29 11.48 2.01
CA ARG A 101 -0.08 11.52 2.84
C ARG A 101 0.34 10.15 3.34
N ALA A 102 1.56 9.76 2.98
CA ALA A 102 2.24 8.59 3.53
C ALA A 102 2.86 8.93 4.90
N ARG A 103 3.41 7.92 5.57
CA ARG A 103 4.30 8.09 6.71
C ARG A 103 5.51 7.17 6.62
N VAL A 104 6.59 7.56 7.27
CA VAL A 104 7.66 6.63 7.65
C VAL A 104 7.20 5.90 8.91
N ALA A 105 6.89 4.61 8.79
CA ALA A 105 6.46 3.75 9.89
C ALA A 105 7.65 3.24 10.72
N ARG A 106 8.84 3.16 10.11
CA ARG A 106 10.12 2.85 10.76
C ARG A 106 11.24 3.52 9.97
N GLU A 107 12.10 4.28 10.64
CA GLU A 107 13.28 4.89 10.01
C GLU A 107 14.33 3.82 9.64
N GLY A 108 15.05 4.06 8.56
CA GLY A 108 16.15 3.21 8.12
C GLY A 108 17.06 3.92 7.12
N SER A 109 18.13 3.24 6.70
CA SER A 109 19.20 3.86 5.91
C SER A 109 19.76 2.98 4.80
N GLY A 110 19.37 1.70 4.72
CA GLY A 110 19.87 0.76 3.73
C GLY A 110 18.94 0.62 2.54
N VAL A 111 17.67 0.26 2.77
CA VAL A 111 16.68 0.05 1.71
C VAL A 111 15.32 0.59 2.16
N THR A 112 14.61 1.27 1.26
CA THR A 112 13.24 1.72 1.48
C THR A 112 12.22 0.65 1.08
N VAL A 113 11.43 0.16 2.02
CA VAL A 113 10.32 -0.77 1.80
C VAL A 113 9.02 0.01 1.78
N ILE A 114 8.39 0.08 0.62
CA ILE A 114 7.14 0.82 0.37
C ILE A 114 5.97 -0.16 0.44
N ALA A 115 5.11 -0.02 1.43
CA ALA A 115 3.99 -0.92 1.68
C ALA A 115 2.69 -0.16 1.98
N TYR A 116 1.56 -0.86 1.97
CA TYR A 116 0.26 -0.30 2.31
C TYR A 116 -0.70 -1.36 2.84
N GLY A 117 -1.71 -0.93 3.61
CA GLY A 117 -2.72 -1.84 4.17
C GLY A 117 -2.09 -3.02 4.92
N PRO A 118 -2.42 -4.28 4.58
CA PRO A 118 -1.97 -5.44 5.35
C PRO A 118 -0.46 -5.70 5.27
N THR A 119 0.22 -5.30 4.18
CA THR A 119 1.65 -5.61 3.97
C THR A 119 2.58 -4.76 4.82
N VAL A 120 2.10 -3.66 5.41
CA VAL A 120 2.90 -2.80 6.30
C VAL A 120 3.41 -3.59 7.51
N SER A 121 2.60 -4.47 8.10
CA SER A 121 3.10 -5.29 9.22
C SER A 121 4.18 -6.26 8.77
N ILE A 122 4.06 -6.82 7.56
CA ILE A 122 5.02 -7.77 6.99
C ILE A 122 6.35 -7.05 6.75
N ALA A 123 6.30 -5.82 6.22
CA ALA A 123 7.46 -4.96 6.05
C ALA A 123 8.14 -4.60 7.39
N LEU A 124 7.36 -4.31 8.43
CA LEU A 124 7.89 -4.05 9.78
C LEU A 124 8.53 -5.31 10.39
N ASP A 125 7.92 -6.47 10.22
CA ASP A 125 8.48 -7.75 10.66
C ASP A 125 9.78 -8.08 9.92
N ALA A 126 9.84 -7.81 8.61
CA ALA A 126 11.06 -7.93 7.81
C ALA A 126 12.15 -6.95 8.28
N ALA A 127 11.81 -5.69 8.55
CA ALA A 127 12.75 -4.71 9.09
C ALA A 127 13.34 -5.15 10.44
N LYS A 128 12.52 -5.76 11.31
CA LYS A 128 12.98 -6.33 12.58
C LYS A 128 13.86 -7.57 12.39
N ALA A 129 13.57 -8.41 11.40
CA ALA A 129 14.39 -9.57 11.09
C ALA A 129 15.76 -9.14 10.51
N ALA A 130 15.76 -8.17 9.59
CA ALA A 130 16.94 -7.60 8.93
C ALA A 130 17.95 -7.01 9.91
N GLU A 131 17.52 -6.48 11.06
CA GLU A 131 18.41 -5.99 12.12
C GLU A 131 19.43 -7.04 12.59
N LYS A 132 19.06 -8.33 12.57
CA LYS A 132 19.95 -9.43 12.97
C LYS A 132 21.14 -9.60 12.02
N GLU A 133 20.99 -9.10 10.79
CA GLU A 133 21.98 -9.16 9.72
C GLU A 133 22.64 -7.79 9.48
N ASN A 134 22.39 -6.83 10.38
CA ASN A 134 22.83 -5.43 10.27
C ASN A 134 22.30 -4.71 9.02
N ILE A 135 21.17 -5.15 8.48
CA ILE A 135 20.49 -4.50 7.36
C ILE A 135 19.46 -3.52 7.91
N SER A 136 19.53 -2.27 7.44
CA SER A 136 18.68 -1.17 7.90
C SER A 136 17.55 -0.90 6.92
N LEU A 137 16.33 -1.37 7.22
CA LEU A 137 15.16 -1.16 6.35
C LEU A 137 14.30 0.02 6.81
N GLU A 138 14.16 1.04 5.97
CA GLU A 138 13.15 2.08 6.17
C GLU A 138 11.80 1.56 5.69
N VAL A 139 10.73 1.70 6.48
CA VAL A 139 9.39 1.25 6.08
C VAL A 139 8.49 2.46 5.87
N ILE A 140 7.96 2.61 4.66
CA ILE A 140 6.92 3.58 4.32
C ILE A 140 5.56 2.87 4.30
N ASP A 141 4.60 3.46 5.02
CA ASP A 141 3.18 3.13 4.92
C ASP A 141 2.51 4.21 4.07
N LEU A 142 2.10 3.85 2.84
CA LEU A 142 1.57 4.82 1.88
C LEU A 142 0.26 5.44 2.36
N ARG A 143 -0.59 4.67 3.06
CA ARG A 143 -1.98 4.99 3.44
C ARG A 143 -2.94 5.32 2.29
N THR A 144 -2.52 6.14 1.34
CA THR A 144 -3.26 6.57 0.16
C THR A 144 -2.54 6.06 -1.09
N LEU A 145 -3.30 5.42 -1.98
CA LEU A 145 -2.81 4.92 -3.26
C LEU A 145 -3.14 5.91 -4.38
N SER A 146 -4.27 6.60 -4.28
CA SER A 146 -4.62 7.69 -5.20
C SER A 146 -5.21 8.86 -4.40
N PRO A 147 -4.59 10.05 -4.43
CA PRO A 147 -3.29 10.36 -5.05
C PRO A 147 -2.09 9.78 -4.26
N LEU A 148 -1.02 9.41 -4.97
CA LEU A 148 0.22 8.87 -4.39
C LEU A 148 1.13 9.98 -3.83
N ASP A 149 1.67 9.79 -2.63
CA ASP A 149 2.58 10.74 -1.97
C ASP A 149 4.05 10.55 -2.40
N MET A 150 4.35 10.91 -3.64
CA MET A 150 5.72 10.85 -4.19
C MET A 150 6.76 11.64 -3.38
N PRO A 151 6.48 12.84 -2.83
CA PRO A 151 7.44 13.56 -2.00
C PRO A 151 8.02 12.73 -0.84
N THR A 152 7.18 11.99 -0.12
CA THR A 152 7.64 11.13 1.00
C THR A 152 8.49 9.96 0.49
N ILE A 153 8.11 9.35 -0.64
CA ILE A 153 8.87 8.25 -1.26
C ILE A 153 10.26 8.73 -1.70
N LEU A 154 10.33 9.86 -2.41
CA LEU A 154 11.59 10.41 -2.92
C LEU A 154 12.51 10.87 -1.78
N GLU A 155 11.97 11.41 -0.69
CA GLU A 155 12.77 11.77 0.48
C GLU A 155 13.40 10.55 1.15
N SER A 156 12.66 9.46 1.26
CA SER A 156 13.20 8.18 1.73
C SER A 156 14.31 7.64 0.82
N LEU A 157 14.07 7.69 -0.50
CA LEU A 157 15.05 7.25 -1.50
C LEU A 157 16.34 8.05 -1.51
N ARG A 158 16.31 9.35 -1.19
CA ARG A 158 17.52 10.15 -1.01
C ARG A 158 18.43 9.64 0.12
N LYS A 159 17.86 8.92 1.10
CA LYS A 159 18.60 8.34 2.22
C LYS A 159 19.14 6.95 1.89
N THR A 160 18.35 6.13 1.20
CA THR A 160 18.60 4.68 1.05
C THR A 160 19.11 4.28 -0.33
N HIS A 161 18.83 5.07 -1.36
CA HIS A 161 19.17 4.83 -2.77
C HIS A 161 18.65 3.51 -3.36
N ARG A 162 17.80 2.78 -2.63
CA ARG A 162 17.27 1.46 -2.98
C ARG A 162 15.84 1.36 -2.50
N ALA A 163 14.95 0.75 -3.30
CA ALA A 163 13.60 0.51 -2.84
C ALA A 163 12.98 -0.80 -3.32
N ILE A 164 12.08 -1.30 -2.48
CA ILE A 164 11.25 -2.49 -2.68
C ILE A 164 9.80 -2.08 -2.47
N VAL A 165 8.91 -2.46 -3.37
CA VAL A 165 7.47 -2.23 -3.23
C VAL A 165 6.76 -3.53 -2.87
N VAL A 166 5.92 -3.51 -1.82
CA VAL A 166 5.28 -4.71 -1.27
C VAL A 166 3.75 -4.57 -1.21
N HIS A 167 3.03 -5.46 -1.87
CA HIS A 167 1.55 -5.50 -1.87
C HIS A 167 0.98 -6.93 -2.02
N GLU A 168 -0.24 -7.19 -1.57
CA GLU A 168 -0.83 -8.55 -1.68
C GLU A 168 -1.37 -8.88 -3.09
N ALA A 169 -1.76 -7.86 -3.87
CA ALA A 169 -2.29 -8.06 -5.23
C ALA A 169 -1.25 -8.73 -6.15
N PRO A 170 -1.68 -9.41 -7.24
CA PRO A 170 -0.77 -9.90 -8.27
C PRO A 170 0.19 -8.83 -8.77
N VAL A 171 1.46 -9.20 -8.97
CA VAL A 171 2.50 -8.26 -9.42
C VAL A 171 2.24 -7.73 -10.84
N PHE A 172 1.69 -8.57 -11.72
CA PHE A 172 1.36 -8.16 -13.08
C PHE A 172 0.13 -7.22 -13.07
N GLY A 173 0.32 -5.99 -13.56
CA GLY A 173 -0.74 -4.96 -13.55
C GLY A 173 -1.14 -4.46 -12.15
N GLY A 174 -0.47 -4.91 -11.09
CA GLY A 174 -0.69 -4.45 -9.72
C GLY A 174 -0.21 -3.01 -9.49
N PHE A 175 -0.67 -2.40 -8.39
CA PHE A 175 -0.37 -1.00 -8.09
C PHE A 175 1.13 -0.73 -7.88
N GLY A 176 1.91 -1.75 -7.51
CA GLY A 176 3.38 -1.62 -7.44
C GLY A 176 4.04 -1.24 -8.76
N ALA A 177 3.41 -1.51 -9.91
CA ALA A 177 3.91 -1.08 -11.21
C ALA A 177 3.90 0.46 -11.35
N GLU A 178 2.82 1.12 -10.91
CA GLU A 178 2.72 2.59 -10.93
C GLU A 178 3.77 3.21 -10.01
N ILE A 179 3.92 2.69 -8.79
CA ILE A 179 4.91 3.20 -7.83
C ILE A 179 6.32 3.14 -8.43
N VAL A 180 6.71 2.00 -9.01
CA VAL A 180 8.02 1.83 -9.63
C VAL A 180 8.21 2.76 -10.83
N ALA A 181 7.19 2.91 -11.69
CA ALA A 181 7.25 3.82 -12.83
C ALA A 181 7.42 5.28 -12.37
N ARG A 182 6.66 5.72 -11.36
CA ARG A 182 6.78 7.06 -10.79
C ARG A 182 8.14 7.33 -10.16
N ILE A 183 8.71 6.35 -9.46
CA ILE A 183 10.07 6.46 -8.92
C ILE A 183 11.10 6.54 -10.05
N ALA A 184 10.96 5.72 -11.08
CA ALA A 184 11.87 5.75 -12.21
C ALA A 184 11.80 7.09 -12.96
N ASP A 185 10.61 7.68 -13.12
CA ASP A 185 10.45 8.98 -13.79
C ASP A 185 11.00 10.14 -12.94
N ASP A 186 10.65 10.18 -11.64
CA ASP A 186 10.91 11.33 -10.78
C ASP A 186 12.20 11.21 -9.93
N GLY A 187 12.83 10.03 -9.90
CA GLY A 187 13.89 9.68 -8.96
C GLY A 187 14.97 8.74 -9.51
N PHE A 188 15.09 8.57 -10.84
CA PHE A 188 16.08 7.70 -11.46
C PHE A 188 17.50 7.93 -10.94
N ASP A 189 17.92 9.20 -10.84
CA ASP A 189 19.27 9.59 -10.42
C ASP A 189 19.57 9.25 -8.94
N LEU A 190 18.56 8.86 -8.16
CA LEU A 190 18.72 8.43 -6.77
C LEU A 190 18.98 6.92 -6.65
N LEU A 191 18.76 6.12 -7.69
CA LEU A 191 18.76 4.66 -7.60
C LEU A 191 20.16 4.07 -7.82
N GLU A 192 20.61 3.26 -6.84
CA GLU A 192 21.82 2.45 -6.92
C GLU A 192 21.54 0.98 -7.31
N ALA A 193 20.28 0.56 -7.25
CA ALA A 193 19.84 -0.79 -7.59
C ALA A 193 18.50 -0.76 -8.35
N PRO A 194 18.17 -1.81 -9.13
CA PRO A 194 16.85 -1.98 -9.70
C PRO A 194 15.75 -1.97 -8.62
N LEU A 195 14.59 -1.41 -8.97
CA LEU A 195 13.41 -1.43 -8.10
C LEU A 195 12.76 -2.80 -8.12
N GLU A 196 12.62 -3.41 -6.95
CA GLU A 196 11.98 -4.72 -6.80
C GLU A 196 10.51 -4.59 -6.42
N ARG A 197 9.69 -5.53 -6.91
CA ARG A 197 8.25 -5.59 -6.60
C ARG A 197 7.90 -6.97 -6.09
N ILE A 198 7.37 -7.01 -4.87
CA ILE A 198 6.97 -8.24 -4.20
C ILE A 198 5.47 -8.19 -3.98
N GLY A 199 4.79 -9.21 -4.50
CA GLY A 199 3.38 -9.38 -4.20
C GLY A 199 2.84 -10.75 -4.53
N GLY A 200 1.53 -10.81 -4.70
CA GLY A 200 0.82 -12.00 -5.12
C GLY A 200 1.39 -12.59 -6.40
N MET A 201 1.39 -13.91 -6.52
CA MET A 201 1.72 -14.58 -7.78
C MET A 201 0.73 -14.20 -8.88
N ASP A 202 1.15 -14.29 -10.14
CA ASP A 202 0.26 -14.11 -11.31
C ASP A 202 -0.64 -15.33 -11.50
N ALA A 203 -1.58 -15.49 -10.58
CA ALA A 203 -2.55 -16.56 -10.52
C ALA A 203 -3.82 -16.05 -9.80
N PRO A 204 -4.99 -16.68 -10.02
CA PRO A 204 -6.14 -16.46 -9.16
C PRO A 204 -5.81 -16.71 -7.68
N TYR A 205 -6.48 -15.99 -6.79
CA TYR A 205 -6.27 -16.14 -5.36
C TYR A 205 -6.54 -17.60 -4.94
N PRO A 206 -5.59 -18.31 -4.30
CA PRO A 206 -5.72 -19.74 -4.08
C PRO A 206 -6.56 -20.06 -2.84
N PRO A 207 -7.00 -21.33 -2.68
CA PRO A 207 -7.57 -21.81 -1.42
C PRO A 207 -6.60 -21.61 -0.25
N ALA A 208 -7.15 -21.35 0.95
CA ALA A 208 -6.41 -21.03 2.18
C ALA A 208 -5.17 -21.90 2.45
N ARG A 209 -5.21 -23.21 2.12
CA ARG A 209 -4.07 -24.13 2.32
C ARG A 209 -2.81 -23.76 1.53
N TYR A 210 -2.93 -23.00 0.45
CA TYR A 210 -1.82 -22.55 -0.40
C TYR A 210 -1.57 -21.04 -0.30
N GLU A 211 -2.32 -20.32 0.53
CA GLU A 211 -2.24 -18.86 0.66
C GLU A 211 -0.83 -18.37 0.99
N LYS A 212 -0.11 -19.11 1.85
CA LYS A 212 1.28 -18.80 2.22
C LYS A 212 2.25 -18.79 1.04
N LEU A 213 2.01 -19.61 0.02
CA LEU A 213 2.87 -19.65 -1.17
C LEU A 213 2.56 -18.47 -2.10
N TYR A 214 1.33 -17.96 -2.06
CA TYR A 214 0.86 -16.92 -2.96
C TYR A 214 1.21 -15.51 -2.47
N LEU A 215 0.99 -15.25 -1.17
CA LEU A 215 1.18 -13.92 -0.59
C LEU A 215 2.66 -13.55 -0.41
N PRO A 216 2.99 -12.24 -0.36
CA PRO A 216 4.30 -11.80 0.09
C PRO A 216 4.53 -12.19 1.56
N ASP A 217 5.79 -12.47 1.91
CA ASP A 217 6.21 -12.78 3.28
C ASP A 217 7.52 -12.08 3.62
N VAL A 218 7.98 -12.27 4.86
CA VAL A 218 9.22 -11.68 5.36
C VAL A 218 10.43 -12.14 4.56
N ASP A 219 10.52 -13.43 4.27
CA ASP A 219 11.69 -14.03 3.62
C ASP A 219 11.89 -13.45 2.21
N ARG A 220 10.80 -13.26 1.44
CA ARG A 220 10.86 -12.61 0.12
C ARG A 220 11.32 -11.16 0.18
N ILE A 221 10.96 -10.42 1.24
CA ILE A 221 11.41 -9.03 1.43
C ILE A 221 12.90 -8.99 1.77
N LEU A 222 13.38 -9.89 2.64
CA LEU A 222 14.79 -9.98 2.99
C LEU A 222 15.65 -10.38 1.78
N GLU A 223 15.21 -11.38 1.02
CA GLU A 223 15.91 -11.81 -0.21
C GLU A 223 16.04 -10.65 -1.22
N ALA A 224 14.96 -9.87 -1.43
CA ALA A 224 15.02 -8.70 -2.30
C ALA A 224 15.92 -7.59 -1.74
N ALA A 225 15.99 -7.43 -0.42
CA ALA A 225 16.90 -6.47 0.21
C ALA A 225 18.36 -6.87 0.02
N ASP A 226 18.69 -8.16 0.18
CA ASP A 226 20.02 -8.70 -0.07
C ASP A 226 20.44 -8.48 -1.53
N VAL A 227 19.54 -8.78 -2.47
CA VAL A 227 19.77 -8.54 -3.90
C VAL A 227 20.02 -7.05 -4.15
N ALA A 228 19.19 -6.15 -3.61
CA ALA A 228 19.36 -4.71 -3.79
C ALA A 228 20.68 -4.17 -3.20
N LEU A 229 21.11 -4.71 -2.06
CA LEU A 229 22.37 -4.32 -1.40
C LEU A 229 23.60 -4.91 -2.10
N ALA A 230 23.45 -5.98 -2.86
CA ALA A 230 24.52 -6.54 -3.69
C ALA A 230 24.84 -5.70 -4.95
N TYR A 231 23.96 -4.78 -5.34
CA TYR A 231 24.28 -3.75 -6.34
C TYR A 231 25.09 -2.63 -5.67
N GLY A 232 26.40 -2.63 -5.94
CA GLY A 232 27.40 -1.72 -5.37
C GLY A 232 28.79 -2.36 -5.40
#